data_AF-A0A7U9KZ26-F1
#
_entry.id   AF-A0A7U9KZ26-F1
#
_cell.length_a   1.000
_cell.length_b   1.000
_cell.length_c   1.000
_cell.angle_alpha   90.00
_cell.angle_beta   90.00
_cell.angle_gamma   90.00
#
_symmetry.space_group_name_H-M   'P 1'
#
loop_
_entity.id
_entity.type
_entity.pdbx_description
1 polymer ?
#
loop_
_entity_poly.entity_id
_entity_poly.type
_entity_poly.pdbx_seq_one_letter_code
_entity_poly.pdbx_strand_id
1 'polypeptide(L)'
;MHCSRVRTAVSARLDGEELPPGVTDGLLDAHLAGCADCRLWSERASALDGLLDRLRGPPHTGAARTGVVISSPSGDPAPSAAYWTDGDRDR
;
A
#
# COMPACT_ATOMS: atom_id res chain seq x y z
N MET A 1 -19.15 -7.75 5.72
CA MET A 1 -18.24 -7.18 4.69
C MET A 1 -17.18 -8.21 4.36
N HIS A 2 -16.68 -8.26 3.13
CA HIS A 2 -15.61 -9.19 2.75
C HIS A 2 -14.25 -8.73 3.29
N CYS A 3 -13.44 -9.66 3.80
CA CYS A 3 -12.11 -9.38 4.35
C CYS A 3 -11.21 -8.64 3.35
N SER A 4 -11.30 -8.95 2.04
CA SER A 4 -10.56 -8.24 1.00
C SER A 4 -10.85 -6.74 0.99
N ARG A 5 -12.14 -6.36 1.06
CA ARG A 5 -12.57 -4.96 1.09
C ARG A 5 -12.12 -4.24 2.35
N VAL A 6 -12.09 -4.95 3.48
CA VAL A 6 -11.59 -4.42 4.75
C VAL A 6 -10.08 -4.18 4.68
N ARG A 7 -9.31 -5.09 4.10
CA ARG A 7 -7.86 -4.90 3.90
C ARG A 7 -7.56 -3.71 3.01
N THR A 8 -8.34 -3.51 1.94
CA THR A 8 -8.24 -2.29 1.11
C THR A 8 -8.53 -1.03 1.93
N ALA A 9 -9.59 -1.04 2.74
CA ALA A 9 -9.96 0.11 3.57
C ALA A 9 -8.89 0.46 4.63
N VAL A 10 -8.26 -0.56 5.23
CA VAL A 10 -7.14 -0.34 6.15
C VAL A 10 -5.92 0.22 5.42
N SER A 11 -5.58 -0.29 4.23
CA SER A 11 -4.47 0.26 3.44
C SER A 11 -4.70 1.74 3.14
N ALA A 12 -5.88 2.08 2.60
CA ALA A 12 -6.27 3.46 2.33
C ALA A 12 -6.11 4.34 3.58
N ARG A 13 -6.57 3.86 4.75
CA ARG A 13 -6.41 4.59 6.02
C ARG A 13 -4.95 4.80 6.42
N LEU A 14 -4.07 3.82 6.22
CA LEU A 14 -2.63 3.95 6.51
C LEU A 14 -1.95 4.93 5.55
N ASP A 15 -2.34 4.88 4.28
CA ASP A 15 -1.82 5.77 3.23
C ASP A 15 -2.41 7.20 3.32
N GLY A 16 -3.38 7.44 4.22
CA GLY A 16 -4.07 8.73 4.38
C GLY A 16 -5.10 9.01 3.28
N GLU A 17 -5.52 7.99 2.54
CA GLU A 17 -6.51 8.05 1.47
C GLU A 17 -7.94 7.90 2.00
N GLU A 18 -8.92 8.25 1.15
CA GLU A 18 -10.34 8.08 1.46
C GLU A 18 -10.73 6.59 1.47
N LEU A 19 -11.64 6.22 2.38
CA LEU A 19 -12.14 4.85 2.45
C LEU A 19 -12.91 4.46 1.18
N PRO A 20 -12.86 3.18 0.77
CA PRO A 20 -13.63 2.69 -0.36
C PRO A 20 -15.12 3.02 -0.22
N PRO A 21 -15.83 3.37 -1.30
CA PRO A 21 -17.24 3.73 -1.26
C PRO A 21 -18.08 2.70 -0.50
N GLY A 22 -18.94 3.16 0.41
CA GLY A 22 -19.78 2.27 1.23
C GLY A 22 -19.05 1.54 2.36
N VAL A 23 -17.77 1.84 2.61
CA VAL A 23 -17.07 1.48 3.84
C VAL A 23 -16.95 2.72 4.70
N THR A 24 -17.57 2.69 5.88
CA THR A 24 -17.42 3.76 6.88
C THR A 24 -16.42 3.33 7.95
N ASP A 25 -15.89 4.29 8.70
CA ASP A 25 -14.99 3.98 9.83
C ASP A 25 -15.64 3.01 10.83
N GLY A 26 -16.90 3.24 11.19
CA GLY A 26 -17.62 2.35 12.12
C GLY A 26 -17.80 0.93 11.59
N LEU A 27 -18.02 0.76 10.28
CA LEU A 27 -18.12 -0.57 9.66
C LEU A 27 -16.77 -1.28 9.60
N LEU A 28 -15.69 -0.53 9.34
CA LEU A 28 -14.33 -1.04 9.37
C LEU A 28 -13.96 -1.49 10.78
N ASP A 29 -14.17 -0.65 11.78
CA ASP A 29 -13.82 -0.93 13.18
C ASP A 29 -14.65 -2.11 13.74
N ALA A 30 -15.94 -2.19 13.39
CA ALA A 30 -16.78 -3.34 13.76
C ALA A 30 -16.25 -4.66 13.16
N HIS A 31 -15.74 -4.63 11.92
CA HIS A 31 -15.15 -5.83 11.33
C HIS A 31 -13.83 -6.21 11.98
N LEU A 32 -12.97 -5.24 12.29
CA LEU A 32 -11.74 -5.48 13.04
C LEU A 32 -12.05 -6.05 14.43
N ALA A 33 -13.09 -5.58 15.11
CA ALA A 33 -13.52 -6.19 16.38
C ALA A 33 -13.99 -7.66 16.22
N GLY A 34 -14.58 -8.02 15.08
CA GLY A 34 -15.13 -9.36 14.84
C GLY A 34 -14.20 -10.38 14.17
N CYS A 35 -13.17 -9.94 13.44
CA CYS A 35 -12.34 -10.83 12.60
C CYS A 35 -10.87 -10.84 13.06
N ALA A 36 -10.44 -11.97 13.64
CA ALA A 36 -9.07 -12.14 14.14
C ALA A 36 -8.01 -12.01 13.02
N ASP A 37 -8.27 -12.57 11.83
CA ASP A 37 -7.33 -12.50 10.71
C ASP A 37 -7.14 -11.07 10.22
N CYS A 38 -8.21 -10.26 10.18
CA CYS A 38 -8.11 -8.87 9.75
C CYS A 38 -7.43 -7.99 10.81
N ARG A 39 -7.63 -8.25 12.12
CA ARG A 39 -6.86 -7.57 13.17
C ARG A 39 -5.37 -7.84 13.07
N LEU A 40 -5.02 -9.12 12.98
CA LEU A 40 -3.63 -9.54 12.91
C LEU A 40 -2.96 -9.00 11.64
N TRP A 41 -3.69 -8.97 10.53
CA TRP A 41 -3.20 -8.35 9.31
C TRP A 41 -3.05 -6.83 9.46
N SER A 42 -4.00 -6.11 10.07
CA SER A 42 -3.91 -4.65 10.25
C SER A 42 -2.74 -4.27 11.15
N GLU A 43 -2.50 -5.01 12.23
CA GLU A 43 -1.36 -4.80 13.13
C GLU A 43 -0.02 -4.93 12.38
N ARG A 44 0.10 -5.93 11.50
CA ARG A 44 1.30 -6.13 10.66
C ARG A 44 1.45 -5.03 9.62
N ALA A 45 0.36 -4.60 9.00
CA ALA A 45 0.37 -3.51 8.02
C ALA A 45 0.83 -2.20 8.68
N SER A 46 0.30 -1.85 9.85
CA SER A 46 0.74 -0.67 10.61
C SER A 46 2.21 -0.76 11.05
N ALA A 47 2.68 -1.94 11.45
CA ALA A 47 4.09 -2.13 11.81
C ALA A 47 5.02 -1.95 10.60
N LEU A 48 4.61 -2.43 9.42
CA LEU A 48 5.36 -2.25 8.18
C LEU A 48 5.36 -0.78 7.75
N ASP A 49 4.22 -0.11 7.77
CA ASP A 49 4.10 1.31 7.44
C ASP A 49 5.04 2.16 8.31
N GLY A 50 5.05 1.95 9.63
CA GLY A 50 5.97 2.63 10.54
C GLY A 50 7.45 2.31 10.30
N LEU A 51 7.80 1.13 9.77
CA LEU A 51 9.16 0.84 9.34
C LEU A 51 9.51 1.60 8.06
N LEU A 52 8.60 1.62 7.08
CA LEU A 52 8.80 2.34 5.81
C LEU A 52 8.93 3.85 6.03
N ASP A 53 8.14 4.42 6.93
CA ASP A 53 8.19 5.84 7.25
C ASP A 53 9.55 6.24 7.85
N ARG A 54 10.12 5.39 8.72
CA ARG A 54 11.48 5.58 9.25
C ARG A 54 12.56 5.50 8.17
N LEU A 55 12.38 4.63 7.18
CA LEU A 55 13.31 4.48 6.06
C LEU A 55 13.23 5.66 5.07
N ARG A 56 12.04 6.25 4.90
CA ARG A 56 11.84 7.45 4.06
C ARG A 56 12.60 8.67 4.61
N GLY A 57 12.91 8.66 5.91
CA GLY A 57 13.59 9.76 6.58
C GLY A 57 12.69 11.00 6.69
N PRO A 58 13.16 12.08 7.32
CA PRO A 58 12.38 13.32 7.38
C PRO A 58 12.07 13.79 5.95
N PRO A 59 10.87 14.38 5.71
CA PRO A 59 10.60 15.01 4.43
C PRO A 59 11.73 16.00 4.16
N HIS A 60 12.30 15.92 2.97
CA HIS A 60 13.35 16.82 2.52
C HIS A 60 12.76 18.23 2.49
N THR A 61 12.81 18.94 3.61
CA THR A 61 12.60 20.38 3.69
C THR A 61 13.62 20.97 2.73
N GLY A 62 13.13 21.50 1.60
CA GLY A 62 13.96 21.94 0.49
C GLY A 62 14.96 23.01 0.92
N ALA A 63 16.15 22.59 1.35
CA ALA A 63 17.34 23.41 1.27
C ALA A 63 17.61 23.61 -0.23
N ALA A 64 17.76 24.87 -0.64
CA ALA A 64 17.93 25.28 -2.03
C ALA A 64 18.90 24.34 -2.77
N ARG A 65 18.37 23.66 -3.80
CA ARG A 65 19.13 22.75 -4.65
C ARG A 65 20.20 23.54 -5.39
N THR A 66 21.45 23.57 -4.90
CA THR A 66 22.59 23.66 -5.81
C THR A 66 22.57 22.37 -6.64
N GLY A 67 22.16 22.49 -7.90
CA GLY A 67 21.93 21.37 -8.79
C GLY A 67 23.18 20.53 -8.98
N VAL A 68 23.25 19.39 -8.30
CA VAL A 68 24.04 18.25 -8.78
C VAL A 68 23.18 17.55 -9.82
N VAL A 69 23.55 17.71 -11.08
CA VAL A 69 23.09 16.84 -12.17
C VAL A 69 23.81 15.50 -12.02
N ILE A 70 23.16 14.53 -11.38
CA ILE A 70 23.51 13.13 -11.61
C ILE A 70 22.89 12.74 -12.95
N SER A 71 23.73 12.58 -13.97
CA SER A 71 23.31 12.00 -15.24
C SER A 71 22.88 10.55 -14.97
N SER A 72 21.57 10.28 -15.02
CA SER A 72 21.05 8.92 -15.10
C SER A 72 21.53 8.29 -16.42
N PRO A 73 22.18 7.12 -16.41
CA PRO A 73 22.31 6.33 -17.62
C PRO A 73 20.90 5.89 -18.04
N SER A 74 20.46 6.38 -19.19
CA SER A 74 19.21 5.97 -19.82
C SER A 74 19.17 4.44 -20.00
N GLY A 75 18.11 3.82 -19.49
CA GLY A 75 17.50 2.64 -20.10
C GLY A 75 17.66 1.32 -19.34
N ASP A 76 16.88 1.12 -18.28
CA ASP A 76 16.37 -0.23 -18.01
C ASP A 76 15.18 -0.45 -18.97
N PRO A 77 15.20 -1.48 -19.85
CA PRO A 77 14.02 -1.82 -20.61
C PRO A 77 12.92 -2.33 -19.67
N ALA A 78 11.68 -1.90 -19.90
CA ALA A 78 10.51 -2.38 -19.18
C ALA A 78 10.48 -3.91 -19.12
N PRO A 79 10.02 -4.53 -18.01
CA PRO A 79 9.80 -5.98 -18.02
C PRO A 79 8.79 -6.30 -19.12
N SER A 80 9.18 -7.19 -20.03
CA SER A 80 8.30 -7.68 -21.08
C SER A 80 7.04 -8.29 -20.47
N ALA A 81 5.90 -8.00 -21.09
CA ALA A 81 4.55 -8.40 -20.69
C ALA A 81 4.33 -9.93 -20.80
N ALA A 82 5.08 -10.71 -20.02
CA ALA A 82 5.10 -12.17 -20.08
C ALA A 82 4.68 -12.83 -18.76
N TYR A 83 3.73 -12.26 -18.01
CA TYR A 83 3.21 -12.91 -16.80
C TYR A 83 1.69 -13.15 -16.76
N TRP A 84 0.99 -13.01 -17.89
CA TRP A 84 -0.38 -13.51 -18.01
C TRP A 84 -0.53 -14.32 -19.30
N THR A 85 -0.02 -15.55 -19.32
CA THR A 85 -0.60 -16.55 -20.22
C THR A 85 -1.86 -17.08 -19.55
N ASP A 86 -2.98 -16.65 -20.10
CA ASP A 86 -4.28 -17.32 -20.05
C ASP A 86 -4.05 -18.82 -20.29
N GLY A 87 -4.17 -19.61 -19.23
CA GLY A 87 -3.75 -21.01 -19.24
C GLY A 87 -4.20 -21.77 -18.00
N ASP A 88 -5.40 -21.48 -17.49
CA ASP A 88 -6.07 -22.34 -16.51
C ASP A 88 -7.59 -22.06 -16.50
N ARG A 89 -8.26 -22.41 -17.60
CA ARG A 89 -9.73 -22.37 -17.70
C ARG A 89 -10.39 -23.74 -17.83
N ASP A 90 -9.66 -24.82 -17.65
CA ASP A 90 -10.23 -26.16 -17.62
C ASP A 90 -9.60 -27.01 -16.52
N ARG A 91 -10.09 -26.84 -15.28
CA ARG A 91 -10.23 -27.95 -14.32
C ARG A 91 -11.25 -27.68 -13.22
#